data_AF-A0A8X6YS52-F1
#
_entry.id   AF-A0A8X6YS52-F1
#
_cell.length_a   1.000
_cell.length_b   1.000
_cell.length_c   1.000
_cell.angle_alpha   90.00
_cell.angle_beta   90.00
_cell.angle_gamma   90.00
#
_symmetry.space_group_name_H-M   'P 1'
#
loop_
_entity.id
_entity.type
_entity.pdbx_description
1 polymer ?
#
loop_
_entity_poly.entity_id
_entity_poly.type
_entity_poly.pdbx_seq_one_letter_code
_entity_poly.pdbx_strand_id
1 'polypeptide(L)'
;MSVNIVYVDELPYLCRGELCRTLDLSEEWEELGGYHMGFDVQTLAIIRRANLRGASPTWQLLNKFSERNGTIRQLFIMLARMNHQRAMFVLKPYGFLKLLLLVTPFT
;
A
#
# COMPACT_ATOMS: atom_id res chain seq x y z
N MET A 1 -14.07 21.81 7.35
CA MET A 1 -13.74 20.51 7.97
C MET A 1 -12.26 20.26 7.73
N SER A 2 -11.45 20.20 8.78
CA SER A 2 -10.04 19.81 8.69
C SER A 2 -9.99 18.35 8.26
N VAL A 3 -9.40 18.04 7.11
CA VAL A 3 -9.14 16.66 6.73
C VAL A 3 -8.04 16.15 7.66
N ASN A 4 -8.39 15.23 8.55
CA ASN A 4 -7.40 14.54 9.36
C ASN A 4 -6.52 13.70 8.42
N ILE A 5 -5.23 14.02 8.35
CA ILE A 5 -4.26 13.32 7.50
C ILE A 5 -3.76 12.14 8.32
N VAL A 6 -4.00 10.93 7.83
CA VAL A 6 -3.52 9.69 8.44
C VAL A 6 -2.40 9.10 7.60
N TYR A 7 -1.25 8.88 8.22
CA TYR A 7 -0.05 8.37 7.59
C TYR A 7 0.02 6.84 7.58
N VAL A 8 0.86 6.28 6.71
CA VAL A 8 0.99 4.81 6.54
C VAL A 8 1.69 4.14 7.73
N ASP A 9 2.53 4.85 8.47
CA ASP A 9 3.13 4.39 9.72
C ASP A 9 2.11 4.25 10.86
N GLU A 10 1.01 5.00 10.81
CA GLU A 10 -0.11 4.90 11.75
C GLU A 10 -1.02 3.69 11.49
N LEU A 11 -0.77 2.89 10.44
CA LEU A 11 -1.54 1.66 10.20
C LEU A 11 -1.34 0.67 11.37
N PRO A 12 -2.42 0.21 12.02
CA PRO A 12 -2.35 -0.83 13.03
C PRO A 12 -1.66 -2.09 12.51
N TYR A 13 -0.88 -2.73 13.39
CA TYR A 13 -0.03 -3.86 13.05
C TYR A 13 -0.75 -4.96 12.29
N LEU A 14 -1.96 -5.34 12.72
CA LEU A 14 -2.75 -6.39 12.07
C LEU A 14 -3.16 -6.00 10.64
N CYS A 15 -3.60 -4.76 10.43
CA CYS A 15 -3.98 -4.27 9.10
C CYS A 15 -2.76 -4.17 8.19
N ARG A 16 -1.63 -3.65 8.70
CA ARG A 16 -0.38 -3.60 7.95
C ARG A 16 0.11 -4.99 7.58
N GLY A 17 0.04 -5.94 8.51
CA GLY A 17 0.41 -7.34 8.28
C GLY A 17 -0.43 -8.01 7.20
N GLU A 18 -1.75 -7.84 7.23
CA GLU A 18 -2.65 -8.40 6.21
C GLU A 18 -2.43 -7.75 4.83
N LEU A 19 -2.13 -6.45 4.79
CA LEU A 19 -1.78 -5.75 3.56
C LEU A 19 -0.46 -6.29 2.98
N CYS A 20 0.57 -6.45 3.82
CA CYS A 20 1.86 -7.02 3.42
C CYS A 20 1.67 -8.44 2.87
N ARG A 21 0.96 -9.30 3.61
CA ARG A 21 0.66 -10.67 3.18
C ARG A 21 -0.06 -10.71 1.84
N THR A 22 -1.00 -9.80 1.62
CA THR A 22 -1.77 -9.74 0.36
C THR A 22 -0.88 -9.40 -0.83
N LEU A 23 -0.09 -8.33 -0.73
CA LEU A 23 0.77 -7.82 -1.82
C LEU A 23 2.04 -8.65 -2.04
N ASP A 24 2.57 -9.28 -0.99
CA ASP A 24 3.71 -10.19 -1.11
C ASP A 24 3.30 -11.48 -1.83
N LEU A 25 2.10 -12.01 -1.56
CA LEU A 25 1.60 -13.24 -2.21
C LEU A 25 1.27 -13.04 -3.69
N SER A 26 0.80 -11.85 -4.09
CA SER A 26 0.53 -11.54 -5.50
C SER A 26 1.76 -11.03 -6.25
N GLU A 27 2.88 -10.79 -5.56
CA GLU A 27 4.08 -10.11 -6.07
C GLU A 27 3.82 -8.69 -6.63
N GLU A 28 2.64 -8.11 -6.40
CA GLU A 28 2.22 -6.81 -6.93
C GLU A 28 2.84 -5.61 -6.17
N TRP A 29 3.56 -5.86 -5.08
CA TRP A 29 4.27 -4.82 -4.34
C TRP A 29 5.27 -4.05 -5.21
N GLU A 30 5.86 -4.71 -6.23
CA GLU A 30 6.85 -4.07 -7.09
C GLU A 30 6.19 -3.11 -8.10
N GLU A 31 5.03 -3.46 -8.64
CA GLU A 31 4.22 -2.55 -9.46
C GLU A 31 3.75 -1.35 -8.63
N LEU A 32 3.25 -1.61 -7.41
CA LEU A 32 2.88 -0.56 -6.46
C LEU A 32 4.08 0.38 -6.22
N GLY A 33 5.26 -0.17 -5.94
CA GLY A 33 6.45 0.60 -5.61
C GLY A 33 7.02 1.38 -6.79
N GLY A 34 7.17 0.74 -7.95
CA GLY A 34 7.78 1.34 -9.12
C GLY A 34 6.82 2.28 -9.85
N TYR A 35 5.68 1.76 -10.28
CA TYR A 35 4.76 2.49 -11.16
C TYR A 35 3.92 3.51 -10.38
N HIS A 36 3.41 3.15 -9.20
CA HIS A 36 2.49 4.01 -8.47
C HIS A 36 3.16 4.90 -7.41
N MET A 37 4.22 4.44 -6.75
CA MET A 37 4.96 5.23 -5.75
C MET A 37 6.22 5.91 -6.32
N GLY A 38 6.66 5.56 -7.52
CA GLY A 38 7.80 6.19 -8.20
C GLY A 38 9.14 5.87 -7.54
N PHE A 39 9.32 4.68 -6.97
CA PHE A 39 10.64 4.22 -6.54
C PHE A 39 11.45 3.72 -7.74
N ASP A 40 12.73 4.08 -7.78
CA ASP A 40 13.64 3.66 -8.84
C ASP A 40 14.01 2.16 -8.74
N VAL A 41 14.59 1.64 -9.82
CA VAL A 41 14.97 0.23 -9.95
C VAL A 41 15.97 -0.20 -8.88
N GLN A 42 16.90 0.66 -8.45
CA GLN A 42 17.89 0.31 -7.42
C GLN A 42 17.19 0.16 -6.06
N THR A 43 16.28 1.06 -5.74
CA THR A 43 15.46 0.98 -4.52
C THR A 43 14.63 -0.31 -4.50
N LEU A 44 13.94 -0.65 -5.60
CA LEU A 44 13.15 -1.87 -5.70
C LEU A 44 14.01 -3.14 -5.62
N ALA A 45 15.21 -3.14 -6.21
CA ALA A 45 16.15 -4.25 -6.10
C ALA A 45 16.62 -4.47 -4.64
N ILE A 46 16.81 -3.41 -3.87
CA ILE A 46 17.13 -3.51 -2.43
C ILE A 46 15.95 -4.08 -1.65
N ILE A 47 14.73 -3.60 -1.91
CA ILE A 47 13.51 -4.09 -1.26
C ILE A 47 13.28 -5.57 -1.58
N ARG A 48 13.45 -6.00 -2.83
CA ARG A 48 13.30 -7.41 -3.24
C ARG A 48 14.20 -8.35 -2.43
N ARG A 49 15.39 -7.90 -2.02
CA ARG A 49 16.32 -8.68 -1.17
C ARG A 49 15.80 -8.88 0.26
N ALA A 50 14.71 -8.25 0.67
CA ALA A 50 14.04 -8.54 1.95
C ALA A 50 13.68 -10.02 2.08
N ASN A 51 13.23 -10.65 1.00
CA ASN A 51 12.89 -12.07 0.95
C ASN A 51 14.07 -12.97 1.35
N LEU A 52 15.30 -12.61 0.98
CA LEU A 52 16.52 -13.36 1.32
C LEU A 52 16.81 -13.39 2.82
N ARG A 53 16.19 -12.49 3.60
CA ARG A 53 16.30 -12.40 5.06
C ARG A 53 15.01 -12.84 5.77
N GLY A 54 14.06 -13.45 5.05
CA GLY A 54 12.75 -13.81 5.61
C GLY A 54 11.88 -12.61 5.98
N ALA A 55 12.12 -11.44 5.38
CA ALA A 55 11.37 -10.22 5.63
C ALA A 55 10.44 -9.88 4.47
N SER A 56 9.28 -9.29 4.78
CA SER A 56 8.29 -8.84 3.79
C SER A 56 8.84 -7.67 2.94
N PRO A 57 8.84 -7.78 1.60
CA PRO A 57 9.20 -6.68 0.72
C PRO A 57 8.15 -5.57 0.76
N THR A 58 6.85 -5.88 0.86
CA THR A 58 5.82 -4.86 1.07
C THR A 58 6.05 -4.08 2.36
N TRP A 59 6.47 -4.73 3.44
CA TRP A 59 6.79 -4.03 4.69
C TRP A 59 7.91 -3.00 4.50
N GLN A 60 8.98 -3.39 3.80
CA GLN A 60 10.08 -2.47 3.50
C GLN A 60 9.65 -1.34 2.55
N LEU A 61 8.82 -1.65 1.55
CA LEU A 61 8.25 -0.65 0.65
C LEU A 61 7.41 0.38 1.43
N LEU A 62 6.53 -0.08 2.33
CA LEU A 62 5.70 0.80 3.14
C LEU A 62 6.55 1.64 4.11
N ASN A 63 7.68 1.12 4.62
CA ASN A 63 8.62 1.93 5.38
C ASN A 63 9.22 3.06 4.51
N LYS A 64 9.64 2.74 3.28
CA LYS A 64 10.14 3.75 2.33
C LYS A 64 9.07 4.77 1.95
N PHE A 65 7.82 4.34 1.85
CA PHE A 65 6.71 5.25 1.59
C PHE A 65 6.42 6.16 2.80
N SER A 66 6.49 5.62 4.03
CA SER A 66 6.40 6.41 5.26
C SER A 66 7.53 7.44 5.40
N GLU A 67 8.77 7.12 5.00
CA GLU A 67 9.89 8.08 4.96
C GLU A 67 9.58 9.32 4.07
N ARG A 68 8.67 9.18 3.09
CA ARG A 68 8.18 10.27 2.22
C ARG A 68 6.86 10.88 2.69
N ASN A 69 6.47 10.68 3.95
CA ASN A 69 5.17 11.09 4.52
C ASN A 69 3.95 10.54 3.73
N GLY A 70 4.08 9.30 3.22
CA GLY A 70 3.01 8.63 2.51
C GLY A 70 1.76 8.42 3.38
N THR A 71 0.59 8.77 2.84
CA THR A 71 -0.69 8.70 3.55
C THR A 71 -1.49 7.45 3.18
N ILE A 72 -2.35 6.98 4.09
CA ILE A 72 -3.25 5.83 3.81
C ILE A 72 -4.15 6.15 2.61
N ARG A 73 -4.56 7.42 2.44
CA ARG A 73 -5.36 7.87 1.30
C ARG A 73 -4.64 7.70 -0.03
N GLN A 74 -3.37 8.12 -0.11
CA GLN A 74 -2.57 7.95 -1.32
C GLN A 74 -2.41 6.47 -1.65
N LEU A 75 -2.07 5.65 -0.64
CA LEU A 75 -1.95 4.20 -0.80
C LEU A 75 -3.25 3.57 -1.30
N PHE A 76 -4.40 3.93 -0.73
CA PHE A 76 -5.72 3.46 -1.18
C PHE A 76 -5.99 3.81 -2.65
N ILE A 77 -5.66 5.03 -3.08
CA ILE A 77 -5.83 5.46 -4.48
C ILE A 77 -4.92 4.67 -5.42
N MET A 78 -3.68 4.38 -5.02
CA MET A 78 -2.77 3.55 -5.82
C MET A 78 -3.31 2.13 -5.98
N LEU A 79 -3.74 1.51 -4.88
CA LEU A 79 -4.35 0.18 -4.91
C LEU A 79 -5.64 0.14 -5.74
N ALA A 80 -6.43 1.22 -5.73
CA ALA A 80 -7.59 1.36 -6.62
C ALA A 80 -7.21 1.41 -8.10
N ARG A 81 -6.12 2.12 -8.45
CA ARG A 81 -5.60 2.17 -9.83
C ARG A 81 -5.08 0.82 -10.31
N MET A 82 -4.56 0.01 -9.40
CA MET A 82 -4.17 -1.39 -9.66
C MET A 82 -5.37 -2.35 -9.71
N ASN A 83 -6.59 -1.88 -9.45
CA ASN A 83 -7.78 -2.72 -9.24
C ASN A 83 -7.58 -3.81 -8.15
N HIS A 84 -6.72 -3.54 -7.16
CA HIS A 84 -6.38 -4.53 -6.14
C HIS A 84 -7.39 -4.51 -4.98
N GLN A 85 -8.58 -5.04 -5.25
CA GLN A 85 -9.74 -4.97 -4.35
C GLN A 85 -9.45 -5.51 -2.94
N ARG A 86 -8.77 -6.66 -2.85
CA ARG A 86 -8.43 -7.27 -1.55
C ARG A 86 -7.60 -6.34 -0.67
N ALA A 87 -6.55 -5.73 -1.23
CA ALA A 87 -5.71 -4.78 -0.51
C ALA A 87 -6.50 -3.52 -0.11
N MET A 88 -7.40 -3.04 -0.98
CA MET A 88 -8.30 -1.93 -0.64
C MET A 88 -9.25 -2.28 0.52
N PHE A 89 -9.77 -3.51 0.57
CA PHE A 89 -10.64 -3.96 1.67
C PHE A 89 -9.92 -3.95 3.02
N VAL A 90 -8.63 -4.27 3.07
CA VAL A 90 -7.81 -4.18 4.30
C VAL A 90 -7.78 -2.75 4.85
N LEU A 91 -7.78 -1.76 3.96
CA LEU A 91 -7.75 -0.34 4.32
C LEU A 91 -9.14 0.29 4.54
N LYS A 92 -10.22 -0.44 4.26
CA LYS A 92 -11.61 0.05 4.36
C LYS A 92 -11.97 0.65 5.73
N PRO A 93 -11.54 0.10 6.88
CA PRO A 93 -11.87 0.67 8.19
C PRO A 93 -11.38 2.11 8.41
N TYR A 94 -10.41 2.59 7.63
CA TYR A 94 -9.77 3.90 7.78
C TYR A 94 -10.46 5.03 6.97
N GLY A 95 -11.74 4.86 6.63
CA GLY A 95 -12.60 5.96 6.16
C GLY A 95 -12.73 6.15 4.66
N PHE A 96 -12.36 5.17 3.83
CA PHE A 96 -12.39 5.30 2.36
C PHE A 96 -13.66 4.81 1.68
N LEU A 97 -14.75 4.57 2.43
CA LEU A 97 -16.04 4.11 1.87
C LEU A 97 -16.56 5.00 0.73
N LYS A 98 -16.43 6.33 0.86
CA LYS A 98 -16.84 7.26 -0.19
C LYS A 98 -15.93 7.21 -1.42
N LEU A 99 -14.65 6.89 -1.23
CA LEU A 99 -13.71 6.71 -2.33
C LEU A 99 -13.98 5.39 -3.05
N LEU A 100 -14.22 4.30 -2.31
CA LEU A 100 -14.54 2.97 -2.83
C LEU A 100 -15.72 3.05 -3.82
N LEU A 101 -16.80 3.77 -3.46
CA LEU A 101 -17.97 3.98 -4.32
C LEU A 101 -17.70 4.83 -5.58
N LEU A 102 -16.63 5.64 -5.60
CA LEU A 102 -16.25 6.45 -6.76
C LEU A 102 -15.29 5.74 -7.71
N VAL A 103 -14.52 4.75 -7.20
CA VAL A 103 -13.54 4.01 -8.00
C VAL A 103 -14.01 2.63 -8.45
N THR A 104 -15.09 2.08 -7.88
CA THR A 104 -15.73 0.89 -8.42
C THR A 104 -16.83 1.30 -9.41
N PRO A 105 -16.69 1.05 -10.72
CA PRO A 105 -17.86 1.08 -11.59
C PRO A 105 -18.78 -0.05 -11.10
N PHE A 106 -20.06 0.28 -10.85
CA PHE A 106 -21.08 -0.74 -10.66
C PHE A 106 -21.02 -1.68 -11.87
N THR A 107 -20.81 -2.99 -11.62
CA THR A 107 -21.04 -4.05 -12.59
C THR A 107 -22.51 -4.12 -12.97
#